data_AF-A0A7U9MY80-F1
#
_entry.id   AF-A0A7U9MY80-F1
#
_cell.length_a   1.000
_cell.length_b   1.000
_cell.length_c   1.000
_cell.angle_alpha   90.00
_cell.angle_beta   90.00
_cell.angle_gamma   90.00
#
_symmetry.space_group_name_H-M   'P 1'
#
loop_
_entity.id
_entity.type
_entity.pdbx_description
1 polymer ?
#
loop_
_entity_poly.entity_id
_entity_poly.type
_entity_poly.pdbx_seq_one_letter_code
_entity_poly.pdbx_strand_id
1 'polypeptide(L)'
;MSGIFDEKSMVYALERNLPGGEKVSAGIYACAYESQVNRIFSGGVLVDNTLVPSEDGGVMGVRKSKYSTYDIYLGISSQHLVIAECEGYKHLYEYDVDLDPNVVAVTEVHDTISLEEIGNCYPLEEIRNCEIKKGWMGSVKCNITMKNGDYFKLMFPKRGGLGGGMPHHAQYREEIIACLRAHSV
;
A
#
# COMPACT_ATOMS: atom_id res chain seq x y z
N MET A 1 9.59 8.06 22.14
CA MET A 1 9.62 6.80 21.37
C MET A 1 8.42 6.84 20.45
N SER A 2 8.63 6.83 19.14
CA SER A 2 7.52 6.87 18.20
C SER A 2 6.65 5.62 18.40
N GLY A 3 5.33 5.80 18.49
CA GLY A 3 4.37 4.69 18.58
C GLY A 3 4.35 3.79 17.33
N ILE A 4 5.26 4.04 16.38
CA ILE A 4 5.43 3.30 15.13
C ILE A 4 5.87 1.85 15.38
N PHE A 5 6.70 1.62 16.41
CA PHE A 5 7.20 0.27 16.73
C PHE A 5 6.31 -0.41 17.77
N ASP A 6 5.00 -0.44 17.53
CA ASP A 6 4.01 -1.09 18.38
C ASP A 6 3.12 -2.02 17.54
N GLU A 7 3.12 -3.31 17.87
CA GLU A 7 2.39 -4.33 17.12
C GLU A 7 0.88 -4.08 17.09
N LYS A 8 0.31 -3.56 18.19
CA LYS A 8 -1.14 -3.26 18.24
C LYS A 8 -1.51 -2.12 17.32
N SER A 9 -0.70 -1.05 17.32
CA SER A 9 -0.89 0.11 16.46
C SER A 9 -0.73 -0.26 14.99
N MET A 10 0.24 -1.12 14.66
CA MET A 10 0.39 -1.69 13.33
C MET A 10 -0.83 -2.50 12.91
N VAL A 11 -1.28 -3.46 13.73
CA VAL A 11 -2.45 -4.30 13.42
C VAL A 11 -3.68 -3.43 13.21
N TYR A 12 -3.92 -2.44 14.08
CA TYR A 12 -5.04 -1.51 13.93
C TYR A 12 -4.98 -0.72 12.62
N ALA A 13 -3.81 -0.18 12.27
CA ALA A 13 -3.63 0.58 11.03
C ALA A 13 -3.85 -0.29 9.77
N LEU A 14 -3.38 -1.54 9.78
CA LEU A 14 -3.57 -2.48 8.68
C LEU A 14 -5.05 -2.94 8.57
N GLU A 15 -5.67 -3.37 9.67
CA GLU A 15 -7.06 -3.87 9.67
C GLU A 15 -8.07 -2.83 9.22
N ARG A 16 -7.85 -1.53 9.49
CA ARG A 16 -8.73 -0.45 9.00
C ARG A 16 -8.84 -0.40 7.47
N ASN A 17 -7.82 -0.90 6.75
CA ASN A 17 -7.78 -0.90 5.30
C ASN A 17 -8.24 -2.23 4.68
N LEU A 18 -8.53 -3.25 5.50
CA LEU A 18 -8.99 -4.55 5.01
C LEU A 18 -10.51 -4.55 4.73
N PRO A 19 -10.96 -5.12 3.60
CA PRO A 19 -12.38 -5.24 3.31
C PRO A 19 -13.04 -6.37 4.14
N GLY A 20 -14.37 -6.33 4.27
CA GLY A 20 -15.16 -7.49 4.70
C GLY A 20 -14.90 -8.02 6.12
N GLY A 21 -14.19 -7.28 6.96
CA GLY A 21 -13.79 -7.73 8.30
C GLY A 21 -12.65 -8.76 8.30
N GLU A 22 -11.90 -8.87 7.19
CA GLU A 22 -10.68 -9.67 7.14
C GLU A 22 -9.69 -9.27 8.23
N LYS A 23 -8.86 -10.24 8.64
CA LYS A 23 -7.87 -10.06 9.71
C LYS A 23 -6.47 -10.14 9.15
N VAL A 24 -5.59 -9.33 9.73
CA VAL A 24 -4.17 -9.37 9.42
C VAL A 24 -3.61 -10.68 9.95
N SER A 25 -3.04 -11.50 9.06
CA SER A 25 -2.36 -12.74 9.44
C SER A 25 -0.89 -12.49 9.78
N ALA A 26 -0.26 -11.53 9.10
CA ALA A 26 1.11 -11.09 9.38
C ALA A 26 1.26 -9.60 9.06
N GLY A 27 1.98 -8.87 9.90
CA GLY A 27 2.27 -7.45 9.69
C GLY A 27 3.68 -7.09 10.14
N ILE A 28 4.32 -6.15 9.45
CA ILE A 28 5.62 -5.62 9.80
C ILE A 28 5.67 -4.10 9.62
N TYR A 29 6.57 -3.46 10.37
CA TYR A 29 7.15 -2.18 9.96
C TYR A 29 8.12 -2.41 8.78
N ALA A 30 8.03 -1.53 7.77
CA ALA A 30 8.90 -1.45 6.61
C ALA A 30 9.13 0.00 6.19
N CYS A 31 10.14 0.24 5.35
CA CYS A 31 10.34 1.55 4.72
C CYS A 31 9.98 1.46 3.25
N ALA A 32 9.17 2.40 2.76
CA ALA A 32 8.99 2.62 1.34
C ALA A 32 9.99 3.68 0.87
N TYR A 33 10.84 3.34 -0.08
CA TYR A 33 11.75 4.28 -0.73
C TYR A 33 11.07 5.03 -1.88
N GLU A 34 10.13 4.35 -2.53
CA GLU A 34 9.42 4.86 -3.69
C GLU A 34 8.06 4.17 -3.78
N SER A 35 7.02 4.92 -4.12
CA SER A 35 5.70 4.41 -4.44
C SER A 35 5.05 5.21 -5.56
N GLN A 36 4.27 4.50 -6.37
CA GLN A 36 3.40 5.08 -7.38
C GLN A 36 2.09 4.28 -7.42
N VAL A 37 0.98 4.98 -7.30
CA VAL A 37 -0.38 4.42 -7.34
C VAL A 37 -1.16 5.16 -8.41
N ASN A 38 -1.70 4.42 -9.38
CA ASN A 38 -2.49 4.93 -10.49
C ASN A 38 -3.95 4.52 -10.32
N ARG A 39 -4.88 5.46 -10.44
CA ARG A 39 -6.32 5.18 -10.40
C ARG A 39 -7.01 5.93 -11.53
N ILE A 40 -8.04 5.34 -12.12
CA ILE A 40 -8.97 6.03 -13.01
C ILE A 40 -10.31 6.09 -12.31
N PHE A 41 -10.89 7.28 -12.22
CA PHE A 41 -12.20 7.50 -11.62
C PHE A 41 -13.18 8.03 -12.67
N SER A 42 -14.47 7.82 -12.44
CA SER A 42 -15.56 8.41 -13.23
C SER A 42 -16.75 8.79 -12.34
N GLY A 43 -17.57 9.76 -12.76
CA GLY A 43 -18.77 10.14 -12.00
C GLY A 43 -18.47 10.91 -10.70
N GLY A 44 -17.29 11.53 -10.60
CA GLY A 44 -16.90 12.31 -9.43
C GLY A 44 -16.16 13.60 -9.79
N VAL A 45 -16.18 14.55 -8.87
CA VAL A 45 -15.41 15.80 -8.93
C VAL A 45 -14.42 15.87 -7.78
N LEU A 46 -13.24 16.44 -8.04
CA LEU A 46 -12.20 16.59 -7.03
C LEU A 46 -12.40 17.89 -6.24
N VAL A 47 -12.48 17.77 -4.92
CA VAL A 47 -12.54 18.88 -3.96
C VAL A 47 -11.51 18.59 -2.87
N ASP A 48 -10.45 19.41 -2.77
CA ASP A 48 -9.41 19.31 -1.72
C ASP A 48 -8.91 17.86 -1.47
N ASN A 49 -8.38 17.20 -2.52
CA ASN A 49 -7.90 15.80 -2.51
C ASN A 49 -8.96 14.74 -2.17
N THR A 50 -10.24 15.12 -2.24
CA THR A 50 -11.36 14.22 -2.00
C THR A 50 -12.23 14.15 -3.25
N LEU A 51 -12.51 12.95 -3.73
CA LEU A 51 -13.48 12.73 -4.80
C LEU A 51 -14.88 12.67 -4.21
N VAL A 52 -15.77 13.51 -4.72
CA VAL A 52 -17.18 13.57 -4.34
C VAL A 52 -18.02 13.13 -5.53
N PRO A 53 -19.02 12.23 -5.34
CA PRO A 53 -19.93 11.83 -6.41
C PRO A 53 -20.61 13.03 -7.08
N SER A 54 -20.69 13.02 -8.41
CA SER A 54 -21.35 14.06 -9.19
C SER A 54 -21.79 13.52 -10.55
N GLU A 55 -23.04 13.80 -10.94
CA GLU A 55 -23.59 13.42 -12.26
C GLU A 55 -22.83 14.09 -13.42
N ASP A 56 -22.24 15.27 -13.18
CA ASP A 56 -21.42 16.00 -14.15
C ASP A 56 -19.93 15.55 -14.14
N GLY A 57 -19.59 14.56 -13.31
CA GLY A 57 -18.22 14.09 -13.10
C GLY A 57 -17.69 13.30 -14.30
N GLY A 58 -16.68 13.85 -14.98
CA GLY A 58 -15.98 13.17 -16.06
C GLY A 58 -15.08 12.02 -15.61
N VAL A 59 -14.33 11.46 -16.57
CA VAL A 59 -13.26 10.49 -16.29
C VAL A 59 -11.98 11.24 -15.90
N MET A 60 -11.34 10.84 -14.81
CA MET A 60 -10.10 11.45 -14.33
C MET A 60 -9.07 10.38 -13.98
N GLY A 61 -7.89 10.47 -14.60
CA GLY A 61 -6.71 9.70 -14.22
C GLY A 61 -5.95 10.40 -13.10
N VAL A 62 -5.65 9.67 -12.03
CA VAL A 62 -4.92 10.18 -10.86
C VAL A 62 -3.67 9.33 -10.63
N ARG A 63 -2.55 9.99 -10.37
CA ARG A 63 -1.33 9.36 -9.89
C ARG A 63 -0.91 9.94 -8.55
N LYS A 64 -0.80 9.08 -7.53
CA LYS A 64 -0.23 9.38 -6.21
C LYS A 64 1.18 8.79 -6.16
N SER A 65 2.19 9.63 -5.99
CA SER A 65 3.59 9.21 -5.98
C SER A 65 4.37 9.78 -4.80
N LYS A 66 5.37 9.03 -4.34
CA LYS A 66 6.34 9.50 -3.35
C LYS A 66 7.72 8.90 -3.64
N TYR A 67 8.71 9.76 -3.83
CA TYR A 67 10.10 9.40 -4.17
C TYR A 67 11.09 9.63 -3.01
N SER A 68 10.58 9.89 -1.80
CA SER A 68 11.38 10.05 -0.59
C SER A 68 11.02 8.97 0.42
N THR A 69 12.01 8.46 1.15
CA THR A 69 11.82 7.40 2.14
C THR A 69 10.76 7.78 3.17
N TYR A 70 9.86 6.85 3.46
CA TYR A 70 8.83 6.98 4.50
C TYR A 70 8.51 5.65 5.15
N ASP A 71 7.95 5.71 6.35
CA ASP A 71 7.65 4.55 7.17
C ASP A 71 6.25 4.03 6.87
N ILE A 72 6.15 2.72 6.64
CA ILE A 72 4.89 2.03 6.40
C ILE A 72 4.76 0.81 7.31
N TYR A 73 3.52 0.46 7.58
CA TYR A 73 3.16 -0.91 7.91
C TYR A 73 2.83 -1.65 6.63
N LEU A 74 3.42 -2.84 6.50
CA LEU A 74 3.10 -3.79 5.44
C LEU A 74 2.49 -5.01 6.10
N GLY A 75 1.34 -5.46 5.61
CA GLY A 75 0.69 -6.66 6.12
C GLY A 75 0.04 -7.48 5.03
N ILE A 76 -0.34 -8.69 5.41
CA ILE A 76 -1.13 -9.60 4.59
C ILE A 76 -2.33 -10.11 5.39
N SER A 77 -3.40 -10.44 4.67
CA SER A 77 -4.50 -11.28 5.14
C SER A 77 -4.56 -12.57 4.30
N SER A 78 -5.65 -13.32 4.40
CA SER A 78 -5.92 -14.46 3.52
C SER A 78 -5.99 -14.10 2.04
N GLN A 79 -6.39 -12.88 1.69
CA GLN A 79 -6.65 -12.48 0.31
C GLN A 79 -5.99 -11.16 -0.11
N HIS A 80 -5.46 -10.37 0.83
CA HIS A 80 -4.99 -9.02 0.53
C HIS A 80 -3.55 -8.76 1.00
N LEU A 81 -2.83 -7.94 0.23
CA LEU A 81 -1.68 -7.18 0.67
C LEU A 81 -2.16 -5.80 1.12
N VAL A 82 -1.70 -5.34 2.28
CA VAL A 82 -2.10 -4.05 2.85
C VAL A 82 -0.87 -3.21 3.14
N ILE A 83 -0.93 -1.95 2.76
CA ILE A 83 0.11 -0.93 2.97
C ILE A 83 -0.56 0.23 3.69
N ALA A 84 -0.13 0.51 4.92
CA ALA A 84 -0.62 1.65 5.69
C ALA A 84 0.56 2.55 6.06
N GLU A 85 0.38 3.86 5.96
CA GLU A 85 1.42 4.81 6.39
C GLU A 85 1.48 4.86 7.92
N CYS A 86 2.69 4.86 8.48
CA CYS A 86 2.85 4.91 9.94
C CYS A 86 2.46 6.29 10.53
N GLU A 87 2.53 7.33 9.71
CA GLU A 87 2.20 8.73 10.03
C GLU A 87 1.64 9.41 8.78
N GLY A 88 1.14 10.64 8.89
CA GLY A 88 0.69 11.39 7.71
C GLY A 88 1.88 11.88 6.88
N TYR A 89 2.01 11.40 5.65
CA TYR A 89 3.02 11.88 4.71
C TYR A 89 2.44 12.72 3.58
N LYS A 90 3.26 13.64 3.07
CA LYS A 90 2.96 14.34 1.81
C LYS A 90 3.35 13.46 0.62
N HIS A 91 2.44 13.45 -0.36
CA HIS A 91 2.58 12.80 -1.65
C HIS A 91 2.48 13.84 -2.77
N LEU A 92 3.07 13.52 -3.92
CA LEU A 92 2.79 14.23 -5.15
C LEU A 92 1.54 13.63 -5.77
N TYR A 93 0.55 14.46 -6.05
CA TYR A 93 -0.64 14.08 -6.81
C TYR A 93 -0.59 14.73 -8.18
N GLU A 94 -0.71 13.91 -9.22
CA GLU A 94 -0.89 14.33 -10.60
C GLU A 94 -2.30 13.93 -11.05
N TYR A 95 -2.95 14.82 -11.78
CA TYR A 95 -4.34 14.67 -12.25
C TYR A 95 -4.38 14.73 -13.78
N ASP A 96 -5.47 14.23 -14.37
CA ASP A 96 -5.66 14.10 -15.82
C ASP A 96 -4.51 13.36 -16.50
N VAL A 97 -3.93 12.39 -15.77
CA VAL A 97 -2.86 11.55 -16.28
C VAL A 97 -3.46 10.58 -17.29
N ASP A 98 -2.85 10.52 -18.49
CA ASP A 98 -3.21 9.53 -19.51
C ASP A 98 -2.79 8.13 -19.03
N LEU A 99 -3.78 7.35 -18.57
CA LEU A 99 -3.64 5.99 -18.06
C LEU A 99 -4.45 5.05 -18.95
N ASP A 100 -3.88 3.90 -19.29
CA ASP A 100 -4.57 2.91 -20.13
C ASP A 100 -5.72 2.26 -19.35
N PRO A 101 -7.00 2.47 -19.75
CA PRO A 101 -8.15 1.88 -19.06
C PRO A 101 -8.24 0.35 -19.21
N ASN A 102 -7.46 -0.25 -20.12
CA ASN A 102 -7.32 -1.71 -20.20
C ASN A 102 -6.38 -2.28 -19.13
N VAL A 103 -5.57 -1.41 -18.51
CA VAL A 103 -4.61 -1.79 -17.46
C VAL A 103 -5.11 -1.33 -16.09
N VAL A 104 -5.59 -0.08 -15.99
CA VAL A 104 -6.12 0.49 -14.74
C VAL A 104 -7.64 0.46 -14.81
N ALA A 105 -8.26 -0.31 -13.91
CA ALA A 105 -9.72 -0.35 -13.83
C ALA A 105 -10.30 1.05 -13.53
N VAL A 106 -11.41 1.37 -14.20
CA VAL A 106 -12.18 2.58 -13.94
C VAL A 106 -13.09 2.33 -12.73
N THR A 107 -12.91 3.12 -11.68
CA THR A 107 -13.76 3.10 -10.49
C THR A 107 -14.83 4.18 -10.61
N GLU A 108 -16.10 3.80 -10.63
CA GLU A 108 -17.21 4.74 -10.53
C GLU A 108 -17.32 5.26 -9.08
N VAL A 109 -17.42 6.59 -8.94
CA VAL A 109 -17.44 7.27 -7.64
C VAL A 109 -18.89 7.32 -7.14
N HIS A 110 -19.28 6.34 -6.32
CA HIS A 110 -20.59 6.31 -5.68
C HIS A 110 -20.62 6.95 -4.28
N ASP A 111 -19.46 6.96 -3.61
CA ASP A 111 -19.25 7.54 -2.29
C ASP A 111 -18.04 8.46 -2.30
N THR A 112 -17.91 9.27 -1.25
CA THR A 112 -16.75 10.14 -1.08
C THR A 112 -15.47 9.32 -0.88
N ILE A 113 -14.45 9.55 -1.71
CA ILE A 113 -13.16 8.85 -1.65
C ILE A 113 -12.04 9.84 -1.33
N SER A 114 -11.32 9.61 -0.23
CA SER A 114 -10.07 10.33 0.03
C SER A 114 -8.96 9.80 -0.88
N LEU A 115 -8.30 10.69 -1.63
CA LEU A 115 -7.13 10.30 -2.41
C LEU A 115 -5.95 9.85 -1.53
N GLU A 116 -5.96 10.15 -0.24
CA GLU A 116 -4.95 9.65 0.70
C GLU A 116 -5.08 8.15 0.94
N GLU A 117 -6.30 7.60 0.84
CA GLU A 117 -6.60 6.20 1.12
C GLU A 117 -6.40 5.27 -0.10
N ILE A 118 -6.12 5.83 -1.29
CA ILE A 118 -5.88 5.01 -2.48
C ILE A 118 -4.55 4.26 -2.36
N GLY A 119 -4.59 3.00 -2.79
CA GLY A 119 -3.41 2.14 -2.84
C GLY A 119 -2.98 1.58 -1.48
N ASN A 120 -3.88 1.55 -0.50
CA ASN A 120 -3.60 0.95 0.80
C ASN A 120 -3.93 -0.55 0.90
N CYS A 121 -4.71 -1.09 -0.05
CA CYS A 121 -5.14 -2.48 -0.03
C CYS A 121 -5.21 -3.04 -1.46
N TYR A 122 -4.69 -4.25 -1.65
CA TYR A 122 -4.62 -4.94 -2.94
C TYR A 122 -4.98 -6.40 -2.77
N PRO A 123 -5.84 -6.97 -3.62
CA PRO A 123 -5.96 -8.42 -3.73
C PRO A 123 -4.59 -9.03 -4.04
N LEU A 124 -4.23 -10.12 -3.37
CA LEU A 124 -2.95 -10.81 -3.60
C LEU A 124 -2.82 -11.31 -5.04
N GLU A 125 -3.94 -11.66 -5.67
CA GLU A 125 -3.99 -12.08 -7.07
C GLU A 125 -3.64 -10.96 -8.06
N GLU A 126 -3.71 -9.70 -7.65
CA GLU A 126 -3.36 -8.53 -8.48
C GLU A 126 -1.86 -8.21 -8.45
N ILE A 127 -1.07 -8.92 -7.65
CA ILE A 127 0.38 -8.88 -7.72
C ILE A 127 0.79 -9.47 -9.07
N ARG A 128 1.51 -8.67 -9.87
CA ARG A 128 2.09 -9.13 -11.14
C ARG A 128 3.46 -9.75 -10.88
N ASN A 129 4.31 -9.06 -10.13
CA ASN A 129 5.68 -9.47 -9.87
C ASN A 129 6.17 -8.93 -8.52
N CYS A 130 7.02 -9.71 -7.85
CA CYS A 130 7.69 -9.32 -6.63
C CYS A 130 9.18 -9.70 -6.67
N GLU A 131 10.07 -8.71 -6.81
CA GLU A 131 11.51 -8.94 -6.72
C GLU A 131 12.01 -8.83 -5.27
N ILE A 132 12.50 -9.94 -4.71
CA ILE A 132 13.00 -9.99 -3.34
C ILE A 132 14.50 -10.26 -3.33
N LYS A 133 15.28 -9.33 -2.77
CA LYS A 133 16.76 -9.40 -2.71
C LYS A 133 17.25 -9.17 -1.28
N LYS A 134 18.37 -9.80 -0.92
CA LYS A 134 19.03 -9.53 0.37
C LYS A 134 19.54 -8.08 0.40
N GLY A 135 19.25 -7.38 1.48
CA GLY A 135 19.72 -6.04 1.77
C GLY A 135 20.90 -6.01 2.75
N TRP A 136 21.30 -4.81 3.15
CA TRP A 136 22.40 -4.62 4.10
C TRP A 136 21.94 -4.95 5.53
N MET A 137 22.84 -5.50 6.36
CA MET A 137 22.59 -5.86 7.76
C MET A 137 21.39 -6.79 7.98
N GLY A 138 21.09 -7.65 7.00
CA GLY A 138 20.00 -8.62 7.08
C GLY A 138 18.60 -8.01 6.85
N SER A 139 18.53 -6.80 6.29
CA SER A 139 17.29 -6.32 5.67
C SER A 139 17.00 -7.07 4.37
N VAL A 140 15.78 -6.92 3.87
CA VAL A 140 15.34 -7.43 2.58
C VAL A 140 14.86 -6.25 1.74
N LYS A 141 15.31 -6.18 0.48
CA LYS A 141 14.78 -5.24 -0.51
C LYS A 141 13.66 -5.96 -1.27
N CYS A 142 12.53 -5.31 -1.43
CA CYS A 142 11.35 -5.88 -2.07
C CYS A 142 10.77 -4.86 -3.05
N ASN A 143 10.65 -5.23 -4.32
CA ASN A 143 9.98 -4.40 -5.31
C ASN A 143 8.69 -5.11 -5.73
N ILE A 144 7.53 -4.49 -5.52
CA ILE A 144 6.23 -5.05 -5.87
C ILE A 144 5.68 -4.26 -7.04
N THR A 145 5.23 -4.97 -8.08
CA THR A 145 4.50 -4.40 -9.22
C THR A 145 3.14 -5.07 -9.31
N MET A 146 2.09 -4.27 -9.37
CA MET A 146 0.71 -4.73 -9.52
C MET A 146 0.33 -4.80 -11.00
N LYS A 147 -0.74 -5.55 -11.33
CA LYS A 147 -1.24 -5.66 -12.70
C LYS A 147 -1.73 -4.31 -13.25
N ASN A 148 -2.30 -3.46 -12.41
CA ASN A 148 -2.70 -2.10 -12.78
C ASN A 148 -1.52 -1.12 -12.94
N GLY A 149 -0.28 -1.58 -12.81
CA GLY A 149 0.92 -0.75 -12.94
C GLY A 149 1.31 0.03 -11.69
N ASP A 150 0.64 -0.19 -10.55
CA ASP A 150 1.11 0.33 -9.26
C ASP A 150 2.45 -0.32 -8.89
N TYR A 151 3.29 0.46 -8.22
CA TYR A 151 4.63 0.03 -7.90
C TYR A 151 5.07 0.51 -6.52
N PHE A 152 5.79 -0.36 -5.81
CA PHE A 152 6.35 -0.08 -4.49
C PHE A 152 7.78 -0.60 -4.39
N LYS A 153 8.71 0.27 -4.00
CA LYS A 153 10.10 -0.06 -3.67
C LYS A 153 10.28 -0.04 -2.17
N LEU A 154 10.41 -1.22 -1.57
CA LEU A 154 10.33 -1.42 -0.13
C LEU A 154 11.63 -1.99 0.45
N MET A 155 11.83 -1.75 1.74
CA MET A 155 12.84 -2.37 2.56
C MET A 155 12.22 -2.92 3.84
N PHE A 156 12.38 -4.22 4.05
CA PHE A 156 11.95 -4.90 5.26
C PHE A 156 13.16 -4.99 6.20
N PRO A 157 13.14 -4.29 7.34
CA PRO A 157 14.26 -4.31 8.26
C PRO A 157 14.42 -5.70 8.90
N LYS A 158 15.61 -5.96 9.44
CA LYS A 158 15.85 -7.23 10.15
C LYS A 158 14.97 -7.36 11.41
N ARG A 159 14.64 -6.22 12.03
CA ARG A 159 13.91 -6.08 13.29
C ARG A 159 12.92 -4.91 13.18
N GLY A 160 11.75 -5.03 13.82
CA GLY A 160 10.70 -4.02 13.87
C GLY A 160 10.90 -2.99 14.98
N GLY A 161 12.04 -2.29 14.98
CA GLY A 161 12.38 -1.30 15.99
C GLY A 161 13.28 -1.81 17.12
N LEU A 162 13.92 -0.86 17.81
CA LEU A 162 14.75 -1.12 19.00
C LEU A 162 13.84 -1.16 20.24
N GLY A 163 13.92 -2.22 21.04
CA GLY A 163 13.20 -2.30 22.34
C GLY A 163 12.01 -3.27 22.40
N GLY A 164 11.71 -4.01 21.33
CA GLY A 164 10.80 -5.17 21.40
C GLY A 164 9.29 -4.89 21.26
N GLY A 165 8.87 -3.70 20.82
CA GLY A 165 7.45 -3.38 20.65
C GLY A 165 6.75 -4.08 19.48
N MET A 166 7.51 -4.78 18.63
CA MET A 166 6.99 -5.69 17.59
C MET A 166 7.63 -7.08 17.74
N PRO A 167 7.23 -7.87 18.74
CA PRO A 167 7.89 -9.13 19.09
C PRO A 167 7.84 -10.17 17.97
N HIS A 168 6.79 -10.18 17.15
CA HIS A 168 6.62 -11.17 16.08
C HIS A 168 7.17 -10.71 14.72
N HIS A 169 7.82 -9.54 14.65
CA HIS A 169 8.28 -8.94 13.38
C HIS A 169 9.10 -9.89 12.51
N ALA A 170 10.02 -10.66 13.11
CA ALA A 170 10.85 -11.60 12.36
C ALA A 170 10.05 -12.74 11.75
N GLN A 171 9.07 -13.28 12.47
CA GLN A 171 8.17 -14.33 11.99
C GLN A 171 7.29 -13.78 10.87
N TYR A 172 6.58 -12.67 11.13
CA TYR A 172 5.70 -12.03 10.16
C TYR A 172 6.42 -11.62 8.87
N ARG A 173 7.68 -11.17 8.97
CA ARG A 173 8.48 -10.86 7.78
C ARG A 173 8.67 -12.09 6.88
N GLU A 174 8.99 -13.24 7.45
CA GLU A 174 9.18 -14.47 6.65
C GLU A 174 7.86 -14.95 6.04
N GLU A 175 6.75 -14.83 6.77
CA GLU A 175 5.40 -15.14 6.27
C GLU A 175 5.00 -14.22 5.10
N ILE A 176 5.23 -12.91 5.23
CA ILE A 176 5.00 -11.94 4.15
C ILE A 176 5.87 -12.26 2.94
N ILE A 177 7.16 -12.54 3.13
CA ILE A 177 8.07 -12.91 2.03
C ILE A 177 7.60 -14.19 1.33
N ALA A 178 7.16 -15.20 2.08
CA ALA A 178 6.62 -16.43 1.52
C ALA A 178 5.35 -16.18 0.71
N CYS A 179 4.42 -15.38 1.25
CA CYS A 179 3.19 -14.98 0.57
C CYS A 179 3.47 -14.24 -0.75
N LEU A 180 4.35 -13.23 -0.71
CA LEU A 180 4.72 -12.45 -1.90
C LEU A 180 5.38 -13.32 -2.98
N ARG A 181 6.20 -14.29 -2.60
CA ARG A 181 6.80 -15.25 -3.55
C ARG A 181 5.77 -16.17 -4.19
N ALA A 182 4.75 -16.57 -3.44
CA ALA A 182 3.70 -17.46 -3.95
C ALA A 182 2.80 -16.76 -4.99
N HIS A 183 2.72 -15.43 -4.98
CA HIS A 183 1.90 -14.63 -5.88
C HIS A 183 2.69 -13.86 -6.93
N SER A 184 4.02 -14.03 -6.97
CA SER A 184 4.84 -13.51 -8.06
C SER A 184 4.78 -14.49 -9.22
N VAL A 185 4.37 -14.02 -10.40
CA VAL A 185 4.30 -14.82 -11.64
C VAL A 185 5.59 -14.64 -12.45
#